data_AF-K1TMC2-F1
#
_entry.id   AF-K1TMC2-F1
#
_cell.length_a   1.000
_cell.length_b   1.000
_cell.length_c   1.000
_cell.angle_alpha   90.00
_cell.angle_beta   90.00
_cell.angle_gamma   90.00
#
_symmetry.space_group_name_H-M   'P 1'
#
loop_
_entity.id
_entity.type
_entity.pdbx_description
1 polymer ?
#
loop_
_entity_poly.entity_id
_entity_poly.type
_entity_poly.pdbx_seq_one_letter_code
_entity_poly.pdbx_strand_id
1 'polypeptide(L)'
;TGLDALAKMAKTYLNISVEQKSPALTNAKNVTVTAFDGPNPAGNVGVQINHISPINKGETVWTLRAEEVIFIGRLFNTGRVDLTRTIALTGSEVKKPAYCKLKVGALLTDIFAGRVNGGKNLRYINGNVLTGTLVKPNGFLGAHATSLTVIPEGDDRHEFLGFIMPRTDQYSANR
;
A
#
# COMPACT_ATOMS: atom_id res chain seq x y z
N THR A 1 -15.76 8.60 13.41
CA THR A 1 -16.83 7.98 12.61
C THR A 1 -16.49 6.60 12.08
N GLY A 2 -15.52 6.44 11.17
CA GLY A 2 -15.28 5.12 10.54
C GLY A 2 -14.93 4.02 11.56
N LEU A 3 -14.03 4.32 12.49
CA LEU A 3 -13.71 3.43 13.61
C LEU A 3 -14.90 3.16 14.52
N ASP A 4 -15.73 4.17 14.81
CA ASP A 4 -16.94 4.01 15.63
C ASP A 4 -17.97 3.09 14.95
N ALA A 5 -18.09 3.17 13.63
CA ALA A 5 -18.97 2.29 12.87
C ALA A 5 -18.48 0.83 12.95
N LEU A 6 -17.18 0.59 12.80
CA LEU A 6 -16.58 -0.73 12.95
C LEU A 6 -16.73 -1.28 14.37
N ALA A 7 -16.51 -0.45 15.38
CA ALA A 7 -16.65 -0.81 16.80
C ALA A 7 -18.07 -1.28 17.17
N LYS A 8 -19.10 -0.80 16.47
CA LYS A 8 -20.49 -1.26 16.64
C LYS A 8 -20.76 -2.62 16.00
N MET A 9 -19.96 -3.02 15.00
CA MET A 9 -20.11 -4.29 14.30
C MET A 9 -19.34 -5.43 14.98
N ALA A 10 -18.12 -5.14 15.43
CA ALA A 10 -17.23 -6.13 16.05
C ALA A 10 -16.17 -5.48 16.93
N LYS A 11 -15.55 -6.28 17.81
CA LYS A 11 -14.36 -5.88 18.56
C LYS A 11 -13.28 -5.42 17.57
N THR A 12 -12.90 -4.15 17.67
CA THR A 12 -12.05 -3.50 16.68
C THR A 12 -10.73 -3.06 17.31
N TYR A 13 -9.64 -3.38 16.61
CA TYR A 13 -8.29 -2.97 16.96
C TYR A 13 -7.78 -1.94 15.96
N LEU A 14 -7.19 -0.85 16.44
CA LEU A 14 -6.47 0.13 15.64
C LEU A 14 -4.98 -0.05 15.89
N ASN A 15 -4.28 -0.60 14.90
CA ASN A 15 -2.85 -0.83 14.98
C ASN A 15 -2.10 0.37 14.40
N ILE A 16 -1.22 0.99 15.19
CA ILE A 16 -0.43 2.17 14.82
C ILE A 16 1.08 1.88 14.96
N SER A 17 1.90 2.70 14.33
CA SER A 17 3.34 2.76 14.65
C SER A 17 3.54 3.46 15.99
N VAL A 18 4.57 3.06 16.74
CA VAL A 18 5.03 3.80 17.94
C VAL A 18 5.40 5.26 17.65
N GLU A 19 5.76 5.59 16.40
CA GLU A 19 6.08 6.96 15.98
C GLU A 19 4.84 7.79 15.63
N GLN A 20 3.63 7.22 15.70
CA GLN A 20 2.40 7.93 15.37
C GLN A 20 2.10 9.02 16.41
N LYS A 21 1.99 10.27 15.94
CA LYS A 21 1.75 11.44 16.79
C LYS A 21 0.36 12.03 16.69
N SER A 22 -0.43 11.62 15.69
CA SER A 22 -1.76 12.19 15.45
C SER A 22 -2.72 11.85 16.60
N PRO A 23 -3.25 12.84 17.34
CA PRO A 23 -4.19 12.61 18.44
C PRO A 23 -5.46 11.87 17.99
N ALA A 24 -5.85 12.04 16.72
CA ALA A 24 -7.00 11.35 16.13
C ALA A 24 -6.82 9.82 16.10
N LEU A 25 -5.57 9.34 16.08
CA LEU A 25 -5.22 7.92 16.05
C LEU A 25 -4.79 7.42 17.43
N THR A 26 -3.99 8.18 18.17
CA THR A 26 -3.50 7.77 19.50
C THR A 26 -4.61 7.78 20.55
N ASN A 27 -5.58 8.70 20.43
CA ASN A 27 -6.70 8.85 21.36
C ASN A 27 -8.02 8.37 20.74
N ALA A 28 -7.95 7.45 19.76
CA ALA A 28 -9.14 6.89 19.14
C ALA A 28 -10.03 6.22 20.19
N LYS A 29 -11.32 6.56 20.19
CA LYS A 29 -12.30 6.04 21.15
C LYS A 29 -12.98 4.78 20.59
N ASN A 30 -13.56 3.98 21.49
CA ASN A 30 -14.38 2.80 21.18
C ASN A 30 -13.63 1.64 20.48
N VAL A 31 -12.32 1.76 20.29
CA VAL A 31 -11.44 0.73 19.70
C VAL A 31 -10.25 0.50 20.60
N THR A 32 -9.63 -0.68 20.53
CA THR A 32 -8.36 -0.95 21.22
C THR A 32 -7.21 -0.46 20.34
N VAL A 33 -6.50 0.58 20.78
CA VAL A 33 -5.30 1.06 20.09
C VAL A 33 -4.11 0.19 20.49
N THR A 34 -3.39 -0.36 19.51
CA THR A 34 -2.14 -1.11 19.72
C THR A 34 -1.01 -0.44 18.96
N ALA A 35 0.20 -0.47 19.50
CA ALA A 35 1.37 0.13 18.87
C ALA A 35 2.41 -0.94 18.52
N PHE A 36 2.98 -0.83 17.32
CA PHE A 36 4.04 -1.72 16.83
C PHE A 36 5.29 -0.92 16.48
N ASP A 37 6.44 -1.54 16.73
CA ASP A 37 7.77 -1.02 16.43
C ASP A 37 8.59 -2.09 15.69
N GLY A 38 9.60 -1.65 14.95
CA GLY A 38 10.56 -2.50 14.25
C GLY A 38 10.55 -2.33 12.74
N PRO A 39 11.53 -2.95 12.05
CA PRO A 39 11.65 -2.89 10.60
C PRO A 39 10.51 -3.64 9.91
N ASN A 40 10.46 -3.56 8.57
CA ASN A 40 9.59 -4.45 7.78
C ASN A 40 9.86 -5.92 8.18
N PRO A 41 8.86 -6.69 8.68
CA PRO A 41 7.42 -6.51 8.49
C PRO A 41 6.57 -6.11 9.73
N ALA A 42 6.97 -5.10 10.51
CA ALA A 42 6.15 -4.57 11.61
C ALA A 42 4.74 -4.10 11.18
N GLY A 43 4.59 -3.65 9.92
CA GLY A 43 3.30 -3.28 9.32
C GLY A 43 2.49 -4.45 8.73
N ASN A 44 2.98 -5.69 8.80
CA ASN A 44 2.27 -6.84 8.26
C ASN A 44 1.15 -7.29 9.20
N VAL A 45 -0.08 -7.29 8.69
CA VAL A 45 -1.26 -7.58 9.48
C VAL A 45 -1.27 -8.99 10.09
N GLY A 46 -0.70 -9.99 9.40
CA GLY A 46 -0.61 -11.35 9.93
C GLY A 46 0.32 -11.44 11.14
N VAL A 47 1.47 -10.75 11.08
CA VAL A 47 2.39 -10.64 12.23
C VAL A 47 1.70 -9.94 13.40
N GLN A 48 0.97 -8.85 13.13
CA GLN A 48 0.25 -8.12 14.16
C GLN A 48 -0.86 -8.95 14.80
N ILE A 49 -1.67 -9.64 13.99
CA ILE A 49 -2.73 -10.55 14.49
C ILE A 49 -2.12 -11.63 15.37
N ASN A 50 -1.02 -12.25 14.96
CA ASN A 50 -0.35 -13.29 15.74
C ASN A 50 0.12 -12.82 17.12
N HIS A 51 0.48 -11.55 17.28
CA HIS A 51 0.88 -11.00 18.59
C HIS A 51 -0.30 -10.49 19.42
N ILE A 52 -1.39 -10.04 18.79
CA ILE A 52 -2.57 -9.50 19.49
C ILE A 52 -3.50 -10.63 19.94
N SER A 53 -3.90 -11.48 19.00
CA SER A 53 -4.89 -12.54 19.18
C SER A 53 -4.70 -13.58 18.06
N PRO A 54 -3.76 -14.53 18.21
CA PRO A 54 -3.52 -15.58 17.23
C PRO A 54 -4.81 -16.32 16.87
N ILE A 55 -5.03 -16.54 15.57
CA ILE A 55 -6.26 -17.15 15.04
C ILE A 55 -6.19 -18.68 15.18
N ASN A 56 -7.25 -19.27 15.73
CA ASN A 56 -7.47 -20.72 15.79
C ASN A 56 -8.36 -21.22 14.66
N LYS A 57 -8.38 -22.54 14.45
CA LYS A 57 -9.25 -23.18 13.47
C LYS A 57 -10.72 -22.82 13.73
N GLY A 58 -11.39 -22.26 12.73
CA GLY A 58 -12.80 -21.86 12.80
C GLY A 58 -13.02 -20.39 13.18
N GLU A 59 -11.99 -19.67 13.61
CA GLU A 59 -12.07 -18.24 13.86
C GLU A 59 -11.87 -17.44 12.56
N THR A 60 -12.45 -16.24 12.50
CA THR A 60 -12.31 -15.33 11.36
C THR A 60 -12.00 -13.94 11.87
N VAL A 61 -10.96 -13.32 11.28
CA VAL A 61 -10.61 -11.92 11.53
C VAL A 61 -10.72 -11.16 10.21
N TRP A 62 -11.42 -10.03 10.25
CA TRP A 62 -11.46 -9.10 9.13
C TRP A 62 -10.37 -8.05 9.29
N THR A 63 -9.74 -7.71 8.18
CA THR A 63 -8.68 -6.69 8.16
C THR A 63 -9.05 -5.61 7.16
N LEU A 64 -8.83 -4.37 7.57
CA LEU A 64 -9.05 -3.18 6.75
C LEU A 64 -7.84 -2.28 6.94
N ARG A 65 -7.49 -1.53 5.90
CA ARG A 65 -6.48 -0.47 6.03
C ARG A 65 -7.11 0.86 6.39
N ALA A 66 -6.27 1.77 6.88
CA ALA A 66 -6.69 3.09 7.32
C ALA A 66 -7.49 3.85 6.24
N GLU A 67 -7.12 3.74 4.96
CA GLU A 67 -7.82 4.42 3.87
C GLU A 67 -9.23 3.87 3.65
N GLU A 68 -9.42 2.56 3.84
CA GLU A 68 -10.72 1.90 3.70
C GLU A 68 -11.65 2.28 4.88
N VAL A 69 -11.10 2.47 6.08
CA VAL A 69 -11.84 3.01 7.24
C VAL A 69 -12.32 4.45 6.97
N ILE A 70 -11.54 5.25 6.23
CA ILE A 70 -11.97 6.59 5.80
C ILE A 70 -13.17 6.51 4.85
N PHE A 71 -13.25 5.49 3.98
CA PHE A 71 -14.38 5.32 3.07
C PHE A 71 -15.68 5.10 3.84
N ILE A 72 -15.62 4.22 4.85
CA ILE A 72 -16.72 3.97 5.78
C ILE A 72 -17.09 5.26 6.51
N GLY A 73 -16.11 5.97 7.07
CA GLY A 73 -16.33 7.24 7.76
C GLY A 73 -17.06 8.27 6.88
N ARG A 74 -16.64 8.44 5.62
CA ARG A 74 -17.31 9.34 4.67
C ARG A 74 -18.73 8.89 4.37
N LEU A 75 -18.96 7.60 4.12
CA LEU A 75 -20.30 7.07 3.87
C LEU A 75 -21.26 7.43 5.01
N PHE A 76 -20.85 7.23 6.26
CA PHE A 76 -21.69 7.58 7.41
C PHE A 76 -21.85 9.09 7.62
N ASN A 77 -20.82 9.88 7.31
CA ASN A 77 -20.90 11.34 7.45
C ASN A 77 -21.73 12.01 6.35
N THR A 78 -21.70 11.52 5.12
CA THR A 78 -22.29 12.19 3.95
C THR A 78 -23.44 11.43 3.30
N GLY A 79 -23.71 10.18 3.73
CA GLY A 79 -24.69 9.29 3.09
C GLY A 79 -24.33 8.85 1.67
N ARG A 80 -23.09 9.09 1.22
CA ARG A 80 -22.65 8.84 -0.16
C ARG A 80 -21.34 8.07 -0.16
N VAL A 81 -21.26 7.05 -1.02
CA VAL A 81 -20.02 6.28 -1.20
C VAL A 81 -18.98 7.13 -1.93
N ASP A 82 -17.89 7.44 -1.24
CA ASP A 82 -16.71 8.08 -1.82
C ASP A 82 -15.50 7.15 -1.63
N LEU A 83 -14.95 6.68 -2.75
CA LEU A 83 -13.78 5.78 -2.82
C LEU A 83 -12.50 6.52 -3.19
N THR A 84 -12.47 7.84 -3.01
CA THR A 84 -11.29 8.66 -3.30
C THR A 84 -10.26 8.48 -2.19
N ARG A 85 -9.01 8.14 -2.51
CA ARG A 85 -7.90 8.07 -1.56
C ARG A 85 -6.68 8.80 -2.07
N THR A 86 -5.81 9.16 -1.15
CA THR A 86 -4.48 9.63 -1.46
C THR A 86 -3.57 8.43 -1.64
N ILE A 87 -2.87 8.35 -2.77
CA ILE A 87 -1.89 7.31 -3.08
C ILE A 87 -0.53 7.95 -3.34
N ALA A 88 0.56 7.19 -3.12
CA ALA A 88 1.90 7.65 -3.49
C ALA A 88 2.23 7.26 -4.93
N LEU A 89 2.65 8.20 -5.78
CA LEU A 89 3.29 7.94 -7.08
C LEU A 89 4.81 7.96 -6.88
N THR A 90 5.45 6.81 -7.06
CA THR A 90 6.86 6.59 -6.70
C THR A 90 7.60 5.73 -7.72
N GLY A 91 8.87 5.45 -7.46
CA GLY A 91 9.72 4.60 -8.29
C GLY A 91 10.82 5.41 -9.00
N SER A 92 11.89 4.72 -9.42
CA SER A 92 13.09 5.37 -9.98
C SER A 92 12.80 6.09 -11.29
N GLU A 93 11.75 5.70 -12.00
CA GLU A 93 11.38 6.26 -13.30
C GLU A 93 10.29 7.33 -13.21
N VAL A 94 9.90 7.73 -12.00
CA VAL A 94 9.01 8.87 -11.77
C VAL A 94 9.84 10.14 -11.61
N LYS A 95 9.64 11.12 -12.49
CA LYS A 95 10.38 12.40 -12.51
C LYS A 95 10.25 13.21 -11.21
N LYS A 96 9.04 13.21 -10.65
CA LYS A 96 8.67 13.96 -9.44
C LYS A 96 7.72 13.12 -8.59
N PRO A 97 8.25 12.34 -7.63
CA PRO A 97 7.42 11.58 -6.70
C PRO A 97 6.45 12.49 -5.96
N ALA A 98 5.20 12.06 -5.83
CA ALA A 98 4.15 12.90 -5.27
C ALA A 98 3.00 12.07 -4.71
N TYR A 99 2.23 12.66 -3.80
CA TYR A 99 0.94 12.12 -3.40
C TYR A 99 -0.15 12.59 -4.37
N CYS A 100 -0.94 11.64 -4.86
CA CYS A 100 -2.03 11.88 -5.81
C CYS A 100 -3.36 11.47 -5.18
N LYS A 101 -4.38 12.33 -5.30
CA LYS A 101 -5.73 12.02 -4.84
C LYS A 101 -6.52 11.38 -5.99
N LEU A 102 -6.81 10.08 -5.89
CA LEU A 102 -7.45 9.29 -6.94
C LEU A 102 -8.63 8.49 -6.42
N LYS A 103 -9.60 8.24 -7.29
CA LYS A 103 -10.69 7.31 -7.02
C LYS A 103 -10.25 5.87 -7.35
N VAL A 104 -10.71 4.91 -6.55
CA VAL A 104 -10.57 3.50 -6.91
C VAL A 104 -11.12 3.25 -8.32
N GLY A 105 -10.35 2.55 -9.16
CA GLY A 105 -10.70 2.32 -10.56
C GLY A 105 -10.44 3.51 -11.49
N ALA A 106 -9.74 4.57 -11.05
CA ALA A 106 -9.35 5.66 -11.93
C ALA A 106 -8.40 5.18 -13.03
N LEU A 107 -8.58 5.70 -14.26
CA LEU A 107 -7.67 5.48 -15.38
C LEU A 107 -6.31 6.11 -15.08
N LEU A 108 -5.22 5.38 -15.34
CA LEU A 108 -3.87 5.79 -14.96
C LEU A 108 -3.11 6.56 -16.05
N THR A 109 -3.66 6.66 -17.26
CA THR A 109 -3.02 7.33 -18.39
C THR A 109 -2.53 8.73 -18.03
N ASP A 110 -3.40 9.55 -17.47
CA ASP A 110 -3.10 10.95 -17.10
C ASP A 110 -2.20 11.05 -15.86
N ILE A 111 -2.14 9.98 -15.06
CA ILE A 111 -1.27 9.91 -13.88
C ILE A 111 0.18 9.71 -14.29
N PHE A 112 0.43 8.97 -15.37
CA PHE A 112 1.78 8.74 -15.87
C PHE A 112 2.20 9.74 -16.96
N ALA A 113 1.24 10.32 -17.69
CA ALA A 113 1.49 11.26 -18.77
C ALA A 113 2.42 12.41 -18.33
N GLY A 114 3.58 12.52 -19.00
CA GLY A 114 4.59 13.54 -18.74
C GLY A 114 5.36 13.39 -17.42
N ARG A 115 4.95 12.48 -16.52
CA ARG A 115 5.52 12.31 -15.17
C ARG A 115 6.52 11.16 -15.04
N VAL A 116 6.62 10.31 -16.06
CA VAL A 116 7.61 9.23 -16.13
C VAL A 116 8.76 9.58 -17.07
N ASN A 117 9.95 9.04 -16.79
CA ASN A 117 11.11 9.13 -17.66
C ASN A 117 10.85 8.40 -18.98
N GLY A 118 11.58 8.78 -20.03
CA GLY A 118 11.55 8.10 -21.33
C GLY A 118 12.88 7.40 -21.61
N GLY A 119 12.93 6.61 -22.69
CA GLY A 119 14.17 6.01 -23.19
C GLY A 119 14.48 4.59 -22.70
N LYS A 120 13.64 4.02 -21.81
CA LYS A 120 13.71 2.62 -21.38
C LYS A 120 12.34 1.98 -21.42
N ASN A 121 12.31 0.64 -21.45
CA ASN A 121 11.10 -0.08 -21.17
C ASN A 121 10.78 0.03 -19.66
N LEU A 122 9.52 0.32 -19.35
CA LEU A 122 9.09 0.65 -17.99
C LEU A 122 8.09 -0.37 -17.47
N ARG A 123 8.30 -0.77 -16.22
CA ARG A 123 7.35 -1.56 -15.44
C ARG A 123 6.48 -0.64 -14.59
N TYR A 124 5.17 -0.72 -14.80
CA TYR A 124 4.18 0.00 -14.00
C TYR A 124 3.52 -0.97 -13.04
N ILE A 125 3.47 -0.60 -11.76
CA ILE A 125 3.05 -1.49 -10.68
C ILE A 125 1.92 -0.83 -9.89
N ASN A 126 0.83 -1.58 -9.71
CA ASN A 126 -0.28 -1.28 -8.84
C ASN A 126 0.09 -1.70 -7.41
N GLY A 127 0.58 -0.76 -6.60
CA GLY A 127 1.20 -1.02 -5.30
C GLY A 127 2.72 -0.82 -5.33
N ASN A 128 3.41 -1.44 -4.36
CA ASN A 128 4.86 -1.40 -4.23
C ASN A 128 5.53 -2.55 -5.01
N VAL A 129 6.86 -2.55 -5.07
CA VAL A 129 7.66 -3.56 -5.80
C VAL A 129 7.60 -4.97 -5.21
N LEU A 130 7.22 -5.13 -3.93
CA LEU A 130 7.25 -6.41 -3.23
C LEU A 130 5.95 -7.20 -3.39
N THR A 131 4.80 -6.51 -3.36
CA THR A 131 3.48 -7.14 -3.32
C THR A 131 2.52 -6.58 -4.36
N GLY A 132 2.95 -5.60 -5.15
CA GLY A 132 2.12 -4.99 -6.19
C GLY A 132 1.95 -5.89 -7.41
N THR A 133 0.98 -5.53 -8.25
CA THR A 133 0.69 -6.25 -9.49
C THR A 133 1.05 -5.42 -10.72
N LEU A 134 1.49 -6.06 -11.79
CA LEU A 134 1.74 -5.39 -13.06
C LEU A 134 0.46 -4.71 -13.55
N VAL A 135 0.56 -3.47 -13.99
CA VAL A 135 -0.54 -2.72 -14.61
C VAL A 135 -0.03 -2.10 -15.91
N LYS A 136 -0.92 -1.94 -16.90
CA LYS A 136 -0.59 -1.17 -18.11
C LYS A 136 -0.56 0.33 -17.79
N PRO A 137 0.17 1.16 -18.54
CA PRO A 137 0.14 2.62 -18.37
C PRO A 137 -1.27 3.21 -18.50
N ASN A 138 -2.11 2.61 -19.34
CA ASN A 138 -3.52 2.94 -19.53
C ASN A 138 -4.47 2.03 -18.73
N GLY A 139 -3.97 1.35 -17.70
CA GLY A 139 -4.77 0.53 -16.81
C GLY A 139 -5.51 1.35 -15.75
N PHE A 140 -6.02 0.66 -14.74
CA PHE A 140 -6.85 1.25 -13.69
C PHE A 140 -6.23 1.08 -12.30
N LEU A 141 -6.48 2.05 -11.42
CA LEU A 141 -6.06 1.97 -10.02
C LEU A 141 -6.75 0.79 -9.31
N GLY A 142 -5.96 -0.08 -8.69
CA GLY A 142 -6.45 -1.27 -8.01
C GLY A 142 -7.28 -0.92 -6.78
N ALA A 143 -8.23 -1.78 -6.42
CA ALA A 143 -9.12 -1.63 -5.26
C ALA A 143 -8.37 -1.56 -3.93
N HIS A 144 -7.18 -2.14 -3.88
CA HIS A 144 -6.35 -2.19 -2.69
C HIS A 144 -4.99 -1.52 -2.87
N ALA A 145 -4.78 -0.69 -3.89
CA ALA A 145 -3.50 -0.03 -4.06
C ALA A 145 -3.39 1.27 -3.26
N THR A 146 -2.31 1.41 -2.50
CA THR A 146 -1.95 2.64 -1.76
C THR A 146 -0.77 3.39 -2.40
N SER A 147 -0.13 2.79 -3.40
CA SER A 147 0.90 3.41 -4.21
C SER A 147 0.80 2.96 -5.67
N LEU A 148 1.41 3.72 -6.56
CA LEU A 148 1.75 3.36 -7.93
C LEU A 148 3.25 3.51 -8.07
N THR A 149 3.92 2.45 -8.50
CA THR A 149 5.38 2.43 -8.61
C THR A 149 5.79 2.23 -10.06
N VAL A 150 6.76 3.01 -10.53
CA VAL A 150 7.33 2.88 -11.89
C VAL A 150 8.84 2.65 -11.81
N ILE A 151 9.30 1.52 -12.34
CA ILE A 151 10.72 1.11 -12.35
C ILE A 151 11.13 0.71 -13.77
N PRO A 152 12.44 0.67 -14.09
CA PRO A 152 12.86 0.07 -15.35
C PRO A 152 12.50 -1.42 -15.37
N GLU A 153 12.16 -1.94 -16.55
CA GLU A 153 11.90 -3.37 -16.72
C GLU A 153 13.16 -4.20 -16.46
N GLY A 154 14.33 -3.62 -16.77
CA GLY A 154 15.65 -4.26 -16.62
C GLY A 154 16.03 -5.14 -17.81
N ASP A 155 15.33 -5.00 -18.93
CA ASP A 155 15.57 -5.71 -20.20
C ASP A 155 16.68 -5.06 -21.06
N ASP A 156 17.29 -3.98 -20.58
CA ASP A 156 18.39 -3.24 -21.19
C ASP A 156 19.78 -3.66 -20.68
N ARG A 157 19.86 -4.70 -19.84
CA ARG A 157 21.10 -5.22 -19.25
C ARG A 157 21.55 -6.50 -19.96
N HIS A 158 22.54 -6.39 -20.83
CA HIS A 158 23.21 -7.54 -21.44
C HIS A 158 24.50 -7.86 -20.67
N GLU A 159 24.45 -8.89 -19.81
CA GLU A 159 25.61 -9.38 -19.08
C GLU A 159 26.32 -10.47 -19.90
N PHE A 160 27.63 -10.35 -20.09
CA PHE A 160 28.46 -11.25 -20.93
C PHE A 160 28.35 -12.74 -20.57
N LEU A 161 28.02 -13.08 -19.31
CA LEU A 161 27.75 -14.46 -18.85
C LEU A 161 26.42 -14.60 -18.08
N GLY A 162 25.49 -13.66 -18.25
CA GLY A 162 24.15 -13.71 -17.65
C GLY A 162 24.15 -14.08 -16.15
N PHE A 163 23.33 -15.07 -15.78
CA PHE A 163 23.17 -15.49 -14.38
C PHE A 163 24.43 -16.09 -13.72
N ILE A 164 25.45 -16.48 -14.51
CA ILE A 164 26.69 -17.09 -14.01
C ILE A 164 27.71 -16.02 -13.56
N MET A 165 27.53 -14.76 -13.97
CA MET A 165 28.43 -13.68 -13.56
C MET A 165 28.49 -13.55 -12.04
N PRO A 166 29.68 -13.45 -11.42
CA PRO A 166 29.80 -13.16 -10.01
C PRO A 166 29.32 -11.73 -9.72
N ARG A 167 28.21 -11.61 -9.00
CA ARG A 167 27.50 -10.35 -8.65
C ARG A 167 28.01 -9.74 -7.35
N THR A 168 29.31 -9.45 -7.25
CA THR A 168 29.96 -9.00 -6.00
C THR A 168 29.52 -7.60 -5.52
N ASP A 169 28.85 -6.83 -6.39
CA ASP A 169 28.31 -5.49 -6.13
C ASP A 169 26.78 -5.46 -5.95
N GLN A 170 26.10 -6.62 -6.02
CA GLN A 170 24.65 -6.70 -5.91
C GLN A 170 24.21 -7.22 -4.53
N TYR A 171 23.21 -6.55 -3.94
CA TYR A 171 22.70 -6.86 -2.60
C TYR A 171 21.97 -8.22 -2.49
N SER A 172 21.58 -8.83 -3.60
CA SER A 172 21.03 -10.19 -3.64
C SER A 172 21.37 -10.88 -4.96
N ALA A 173 21.98 -12.06 -4.88
CA ALA A 173 22.29 -12.92 -6.03
C ALA A 173 21.33 -14.12 -6.18
N ASN A 174 20.37 -14.29 -5.26
CA ASN A 174 19.43 -15.41 -5.27
C ASN A 174 17.98 -14.93 -5.20
N ARG A 175 17.11 -15.60 -5.97
CA ARG A 175 15.65 -15.51 -5.91
C ARG A 175 15.10 -16.68 -5.12
#